data_AF-A0A1U8LMF3-F1
#
_entry.id   AF-A0A1U8LMF3-F1
#
_cell.length_a   1.000
_cell.length_b   1.000
_cell.length_c   1.000
_cell.angle_alpha   90.00
_cell.angle_beta   90.00
_cell.angle_gamma   90.00
#
_symmetry.space_group_name_H-M   'P 1'
#
loop_
_entity.id
_entity.type
_entity.pdbx_description
1 polymer ?
#
loop_
_entity_poly.entity_id
_entity_poly.type
_entity_poly.pdbx_seq_one_letter_code
_entity_poly.pdbx_strand_id
1 'polypeptide(L)'
;MIVRLGTLGYLNMVEAWLVLWFTLKKTKRLVKALMTLGFRLNPSLVLFLPLFWSIVEVWNVQQAGASAVLVADDIEEALITMDNPEEDSSSAKYIENITIPSALIEKTFGETLKKAISGGDMVNVNLDWREAVPHPDDRVEYELWTNSNDECGVKCDMLMAFVKDFKGAAQILEKGGYSQFTPHYITWYCPQAFTLSRQCKSQCINRGRYCAPDPEQDFSSGYEGKDVVIENLRQLCVFKVANETNRPWVWWDYVTDFQIRCPMKEKKYNKECADVVIKSLGLDAKKIEKCMGDPDADMENSVLKEEQDAQVGKGSRGDLTILPTLVVNNRQYRGKLAKGAVLKAICAGFEETTEPAVCLSGDVETNECLENNGGCWQDKAANLTACRDTFRGRVCECPLVDGVQFKGDGYSHCKPGGPGRCKINNGGCWHESQNGRAYSACLDNGDVKCQCPPGFKGDGVKSCEDIDECKEKRACQCPECSCKNTWGSYECTCNGDLLYIRDHDTCISKSGTEVRSAWAAMSVILIGLAMAGGGAYLVYKYRLRSYMDSEIRAIMAQYMPLDSQGEVPNYVSNDRA
;
A
#
# COMPACT_ATOMS: atom_id res chain seq x y z
N MET A 1 55.23 -12.38 -10.94
CA MET A 1 56.19 -13.25 -10.22
C MET A 1 55.37 -14.27 -9.43
N ILE A 2 55.75 -15.54 -9.50
CA ILE A 2 54.97 -16.78 -9.23
C ILE A 2 54.49 -16.91 -7.77
N VAL A 3 53.24 -17.35 -7.52
CA VAL A 3 52.88 -18.28 -6.41
C VAL A 3 51.74 -19.24 -6.83
N ARG A 4 51.92 -20.51 -6.44
CA ARG A 4 51.15 -21.75 -6.69
C ARG A 4 49.85 -21.88 -5.87
N LEU A 5 48.96 -22.76 -6.36
CA LEU A 5 47.81 -23.38 -5.68
C LEU A 5 48.14 -23.99 -4.30
N GLY A 6 47.19 -23.88 -3.36
CA GLY A 6 47.15 -24.64 -2.09
C GLY A 6 45.87 -24.41 -1.25
N THR A 7 44.95 -25.39 -1.33
CA THR A 7 44.01 -25.92 -0.31
C THR A 7 43.27 -25.04 0.72
N LEU A 8 41.93 -25.16 0.67
CA LEU A 8 40.89 -25.12 1.72
C LEU A 8 41.16 -24.33 3.02
N GLY A 9 40.35 -23.30 3.23
CA GLY A 9 40.02 -22.73 4.54
C GLY A 9 38.71 -21.95 4.44
N TYR A 10 37.71 -22.34 5.23
CA TYR A 10 36.43 -21.66 5.43
C TYR A 10 36.61 -20.13 5.57
N LEU A 11 35.96 -19.33 4.74
CA LEU A 11 35.63 -17.94 5.07
C LEU A 11 34.44 -17.44 4.23
N ASN A 12 33.64 -16.59 4.88
CA ASN A 12 32.25 -16.25 4.59
C ASN A 12 31.97 -15.63 3.21
N MET A 13 30.74 -15.89 2.75
CA MET A 13 29.98 -15.25 1.68
C MET A 13 30.20 -13.72 1.62
N VAL A 14 30.85 -13.26 0.55
CA VAL A 14 30.68 -11.93 -0.02
C VAL A 14 30.72 -12.12 -1.54
N GLU A 15 29.56 -12.07 -2.19
CA GLU A 15 29.47 -12.19 -3.65
C GLU A 15 30.14 -10.98 -4.32
N ALA A 16 31.32 -11.19 -4.89
CA ALA A 16 32.01 -10.22 -5.73
C ALA A 16 31.77 -10.57 -7.20
N TRP A 17 31.10 -9.68 -7.92
CA TRP A 17 30.75 -9.84 -9.34
C TRP A 17 31.91 -9.38 -10.24
N LEU A 18 32.34 -10.21 -11.18
CA LEU A 18 33.52 -9.93 -12.03
C LEU A 18 33.07 -9.44 -13.41
N VAL A 19 33.30 -8.17 -13.76
CA VAL A 19 32.83 -7.59 -15.03
C VAL A 19 33.75 -7.96 -16.20
N LEU A 20 33.22 -8.59 -17.27
CA LEU A 20 33.99 -9.00 -18.46
C LEU A 20 33.64 -8.16 -19.70
N TRP A 21 34.66 -7.76 -20.46
CA TRP A 21 34.56 -6.87 -21.63
C TRP A 21 34.73 -7.62 -22.96
N PHE A 22 33.78 -7.46 -23.90
CA PHE A 22 33.88 -8.01 -25.25
C PHE A 22 33.46 -7.03 -26.36
N THR A 23 34.14 -7.08 -27.51
CA THR A 23 33.75 -6.40 -28.76
C THR A 23 33.16 -7.40 -29.76
N LEU A 24 32.15 -7.01 -30.56
CA LEU A 24 31.35 -7.84 -31.50
C LEU A 24 32.12 -8.97 -32.24
N LYS A 25 33.33 -8.70 -32.76
CA LYS A 25 34.18 -9.71 -33.45
C LYS A 25 34.87 -10.69 -32.51
N LYS A 26 35.21 -10.26 -31.30
CA LYS A 26 35.81 -11.11 -30.25
C LYS A 26 34.74 -11.92 -29.52
N THR A 27 33.53 -11.41 -29.32
CA THR A 27 32.45 -12.13 -28.60
C THR A 27 31.99 -13.37 -29.34
N LYS A 28 31.69 -13.30 -30.65
CA LYS A 28 31.30 -14.50 -31.42
C LYS A 28 32.37 -15.60 -31.45
N ARG A 29 33.66 -15.24 -31.43
CA ARG A 29 34.76 -16.22 -31.43
C ARG A 29 35.06 -16.75 -30.03
N LEU A 30 35.05 -15.90 -29.01
CA LEU A 30 35.38 -16.29 -27.64
C LEU A 30 34.23 -17.02 -26.96
N VAL A 31 32.97 -16.60 -27.15
CA VAL A 31 31.79 -17.32 -26.65
C VAL A 31 31.70 -18.69 -27.31
N LYS A 32 31.92 -18.76 -28.63
CA LYS A 32 31.97 -20.06 -29.34
C LYS A 32 33.12 -20.93 -28.84
N ALA A 33 34.30 -20.37 -28.54
CA ALA A 33 35.44 -21.09 -27.98
C ALA A 33 35.26 -21.52 -26.50
N LEU A 34 34.63 -20.69 -25.68
CA LEU A 34 34.29 -20.99 -24.28
C LEU A 34 33.22 -22.09 -24.21
N MET A 35 32.22 -22.06 -25.11
CA MET A 35 31.24 -23.14 -25.26
C MET A 35 31.87 -24.46 -25.73
N THR A 36 32.84 -24.46 -26.67
CA THR A 36 33.54 -25.70 -27.05
C THR A 36 34.48 -26.24 -25.97
N LEU A 37 34.94 -25.39 -25.04
CA LEU A 37 35.89 -25.76 -23.98
C LEU A 37 35.23 -25.99 -22.61
N GLY A 38 33.91 -25.83 -22.48
CA GLY A 38 33.16 -26.14 -21.25
C GLY A 38 33.43 -25.20 -20.06
N PHE A 39 34.01 -24.01 -20.28
CA PHE A 39 34.25 -23.04 -19.22
C PHE A 39 32.98 -22.26 -18.88
N ARG A 40 32.47 -22.39 -17.65
CA ARG A 40 31.47 -21.48 -17.08
C ARG A 40 32.17 -20.25 -16.50
N LEU A 41 31.71 -19.06 -16.86
CA LEU A 41 32.09 -17.84 -16.17
C LEU A 41 31.51 -17.91 -14.74
N ASN A 42 32.32 -17.58 -13.73
CA ASN A 42 31.81 -17.28 -12.38
C ASN A 42 30.87 -16.06 -12.47
N PRO A 43 29.96 -15.83 -11.51
CA PRO A 43 28.95 -14.76 -11.57
C PRO A 43 29.55 -13.44 -12.07
N SER A 44 29.31 -13.16 -13.34
CA SER A 44 29.98 -12.12 -14.10
C SER A 44 28.92 -11.27 -14.78
N LEU A 45 28.96 -9.97 -14.50
CA LEU A 45 28.23 -8.97 -15.26
C LEU A 45 28.96 -8.76 -16.60
N VAL A 46 28.27 -8.85 -17.72
CA VAL A 46 28.90 -8.62 -19.03
C VAL A 46 28.47 -7.27 -19.58
N LEU A 47 29.45 -6.42 -19.90
CA LEU A 47 29.23 -5.13 -20.56
C LEU A 47 29.38 -5.31 -22.08
N PHE A 48 28.33 -4.98 -22.82
CA PHE A 48 28.27 -5.05 -24.28
C PHE A 48 28.15 -3.64 -24.88
N LEU A 49 28.81 -3.40 -26.01
CA LEU A 49 28.74 -2.15 -26.79
C LEU A 49 28.33 -2.47 -28.24
N PRO A 50 27.04 -2.70 -28.52
CA PRO A 50 26.55 -2.87 -29.87
C PRO A 50 26.09 -1.53 -30.48
N LEU A 51 25.87 -1.52 -31.79
CA LEU A 51 25.19 -0.42 -32.51
C LEU A 51 23.66 -0.43 -32.29
N PHE A 52 23.11 -1.57 -31.86
CA PHE A 52 21.67 -1.79 -31.67
C PHE A 52 21.44 -2.83 -30.56
N TRP A 53 20.35 -2.71 -29.81
CA TRP A 53 19.94 -3.73 -28.85
C TRP A 53 19.46 -4.99 -29.59
N SER A 54 19.90 -6.19 -29.16
CA SER A 54 19.44 -7.46 -29.73
C SER A 54 19.17 -8.51 -28.66
N ILE A 55 17.97 -9.12 -28.73
CA ILE A 55 17.54 -10.18 -27.81
C ILE A 55 18.43 -11.42 -27.97
N VAL A 56 18.90 -11.69 -29.19
CA VAL A 56 19.79 -12.81 -29.50
C VAL A 56 21.14 -12.64 -28.80
N GLU A 57 21.64 -11.41 -28.65
CA GLU A 57 22.89 -11.15 -27.93
C GLU A 57 22.74 -11.42 -26.44
N VAL A 58 21.65 -10.97 -25.82
CA VAL A 58 21.34 -11.26 -24.40
C VAL A 58 21.24 -12.77 -24.18
N TRP A 59 20.55 -13.49 -25.06
CA TRP A 59 20.46 -14.96 -25.00
C TRP A 59 21.84 -15.62 -25.08
N ASN A 60 22.71 -15.21 -26.00
CA ASN A 60 24.05 -15.78 -26.12
C ASN A 60 24.91 -15.52 -24.87
N VAL A 61 24.76 -14.35 -24.24
CA VAL A 61 25.46 -14.00 -23.01
C VAL A 61 24.96 -14.83 -21.82
N GLN A 62 23.65 -15.08 -21.73
CA GLN A 62 23.07 -16.03 -20.77
C GLN A 62 23.64 -17.44 -20.95
N GLN A 63 23.68 -17.94 -22.19
CA GLN A 63 24.24 -19.27 -22.48
C GLN A 63 25.75 -19.36 -22.15
N ALA A 64 26.46 -18.23 -22.13
CA ALA A 64 27.85 -18.16 -21.69
C ALA A 64 28.02 -18.18 -20.15
N GLY A 65 26.93 -18.20 -19.38
CA GLY A 65 26.94 -18.27 -17.92
C GLY A 65 27.02 -16.92 -17.21
N ALA A 66 26.77 -15.81 -17.92
CA ALA A 66 26.62 -14.50 -17.28
C ALA A 66 25.38 -14.48 -16.38
N SER A 67 25.41 -13.64 -15.35
CA SER A 67 24.28 -13.52 -14.42
C SER A 67 23.46 -12.26 -14.62
N ALA A 68 24.01 -11.28 -15.33
CA ALA A 68 23.31 -10.09 -15.80
C ALA A 68 24.08 -9.46 -16.98
N VAL A 69 23.39 -8.62 -17.76
CA VAL A 69 23.95 -7.92 -18.92
C VAL A 69 23.68 -6.42 -18.82
N LEU A 70 24.72 -5.62 -19.03
CA LEU A 70 24.58 -4.19 -19.33
C LEU A 70 24.91 -3.98 -20.80
N VAL A 71 23.99 -3.37 -21.54
CA VAL A 71 24.22 -2.95 -22.92
C VAL A 71 24.40 -1.45 -22.91
N ALA A 72 25.58 -0.98 -23.25
CA ALA A 72 25.86 0.44 -23.35
C ALA A 72 25.56 0.93 -24.77
N ASP A 73 24.81 2.03 -24.82
CA ASP A 73 24.50 2.74 -26.06
C ASP A 73 25.81 3.21 -26.73
N ASP A 74 25.82 3.24 -28.07
CA ASP A 74 26.93 3.77 -28.86
C ASP A 74 26.68 5.20 -29.36
N ILE A 75 25.45 5.71 -29.20
CA ILE A 75 25.03 7.09 -29.49
C ILE A 75 24.77 7.83 -28.16
N GLU A 76 25.09 9.12 -28.14
CA GLU A 76 24.77 9.98 -26.99
C GLU A 76 23.33 10.50 -27.17
N GLU A 77 22.36 9.73 -26.70
CA GLU A 77 20.94 10.08 -26.76
C GLU A 77 20.18 9.61 -25.52
N ALA A 78 18.94 10.07 -25.38
CA ALA A 78 18.05 9.52 -24.36
C ALA A 78 17.79 8.05 -24.70
N LEU A 79 17.94 7.17 -23.72
CA LEU A 79 17.75 5.73 -23.89
C LEU A 79 16.35 5.40 -24.43
N ILE A 80 16.25 5.20 -25.74
CA ILE A 80 15.08 4.63 -26.40
C ILE A 80 15.27 3.12 -26.49
N THR A 81 14.18 2.37 -26.35
CA THR A 81 14.20 0.94 -26.68
C THR A 81 14.41 0.83 -28.18
N MET A 82 15.65 0.53 -28.56
CA MET A 82 16.04 0.25 -29.92
C MET A 82 15.54 -1.16 -30.26
N ASP A 83 14.24 -1.30 -30.55
CA ASP A 83 13.72 -2.51 -31.18
C ASP A 83 14.24 -2.49 -32.62
N ASN A 84 15.15 -3.41 -32.96
CA ASN A 84 15.62 -3.50 -34.33
C ASN A 84 14.45 -4.01 -35.18
N PRO A 85 13.88 -3.21 -36.10
CA PRO A 85 12.72 -3.62 -36.89
C PRO A 85 13.01 -4.82 -37.81
N GLU A 86 14.28 -5.19 -37.97
CA GLU A 86 14.73 -6.39 -38.71
C GLU A 86 14.75 -7.68 -37.86
N GLU A 87 14.44 -7.64 -36.55
CA GLU A 87 14.32 -8.87 -35.77
C GLU A 87 13.02 -9.61 -36.13
N ASP A 88 13.18 -10.65 -36.95
CA ASP A 88 12.14 -11.60 -37.32
C ASP A 88 11.29 -12.07 -36.13
N SER A 89 10.04 -12.45 -36.39
CA SER A 89 9.15 -13.17 -35.46
C SER A 89 9.77 -14.41 -34.79
N SER A 90 10.89 -14.91 -35.34
CA SER A 90 11.71 -15.97 -34.76
C SER A 90 12.46 -15.56 -33.48
N SER A 91 12.81 -14.28 -33.32
CA SER A 91 13.54 -13.74 -32.16
C SER A 91 12.66 -13.61 -30.92
N ALA A 92 11.34 -13.51 -31.09
CA ALA A 92 10.38 -13.48 -29.98
C ALA A 92 10.46 -14.73 -29.08
N LYS A 93 10.88 -15.88 -29.63
CA LYS A 93 11.10 -17.12 -28.87
C LYS A 93 12.20 -17.02 -27.82
N TYR A 94 13.17 -16.12 -28.00
CA TYR A 94 14.24 -15.92 -27.02
C TYR A 94 13.75 -15.10 -25.82
N ILE A 95 12.79 -14.17 -26.01
CA ILE A 95 12.23 -13.32 -24.94
C ILE A 95 11.63 -14.18 -23.82
N GLU A 96 10.95 -15.27 -24.17
CA GLU A 96 10.34 -16.15 -23.17
C GLU A 96 11.37 -16.86 -22.28
N ASN A 97 12.57 -17.12 -22.82
CA ASN A 97 13.58 -17.98 -22.22
C ASN A 97 14.74 -17.21 -21.55
N ILE A 98 14.84 -15.89 -21.74
CA ILE A 98 15.82 -15.07 -21.02
C ILE A 98 15.39 -14.94 -19.55
N THR A 99 16.30 -15.28 -18.64
CA THR A 99 16.11 -15.27 -17.18
C THR A 99 17.08 -14.33 -16.47
N ILE A 100 18.15 -13.89 -17.13
CA ILE A 100 19.12 -12.96 -16.54
C ILE A 100 18.64 -11.51 -16.67
N PRO A 101 18.86 -10.65 -15.66
CA PRO A 101 18.60 -9.22 -15.77
C PRO A 101 19.42 -8.59 -16.91
N SER A 102 18.76 -7.77 -17.71
CA SER A 102 19.37 -7.07 -18.84
C SER A 102 18.97 -5.60 -18.82
N ALA A 103 19.93 -4.68 -18.79
CA ALA A 103 19.68 -3.24 -18.74
C ALA A 103 20.42 -2.51 -19.86
N LEU A 104 19.74 -1.57 -20.51
CA LEU A 104 20.36 -0.59 -21.40
C LEU A 104 20.88 0.58 -20.54
N ILE A 105 22.10 1.04 -20.83
CA ILE A 105 22.74 2.15 -20.12
C ILE A 105 23.27 3.19 -21.10
N GLU A 106 23.33 4.45 -20.65
CA GLU A 106 23.86 5.55 -21.44
C GLU A 106 25.32 5.31 -21.81
N LYS A 107 25.72 5.80 -22.99
CA LYS A 107 27.08 5.72 -23.50
C LYS A 107 28.12 6.28 -22.52
N THR A 108 27.85 7.44 -21.92
CA THR A 108 28.72 8.08 -20.92
C THR A 108 28.96 7.19 -19.70
N PHE A 109 27.91 6.55 -19.19
CA PHE A 109 28.03 5.58 -18.10
C PHE A 109 28.80 4.33 -18.52
N GLY A 110 28.51 3.77 -19.69
CA GLY A 110 29.23 2.62 -20.26
C GLY A 110 30.74 2.88 -20.42
N GLU A 111 31.13 4.04 -20.93
CA GLU A 111 32.55 4.43 -21.04
C GLU A 111 33.21 4.66 -19.69
N THR A 112 32.47 5.16 -18.68
CA THR A 112 32.96 5.30 -17.31
C THR A 112 33.28 3.94 -16.69
N LEU A 113 32.36 2.97 -16.81
CA LEU A 113 32.57 1.59 -16.36
C LEU A 113 33.79 0.97 -17.06
N LYS A 114 33.86 1.11 -18.39
CA LYS A 114 34.97 0.60 -19.20
C LYS A 114 36.31 1.19 -18.80
N LYS A 115 36.37 2.48 -18.47
CA LYS A 115 37.59 3.13 -17.99
C LYS A 115 38.04 2.59 -16.63
N ALA A 116 37.12 2.40 -15.69
CA ALA A 116 37.42 1.83 -14.37
C ALA A 116 37.96 0.38 -14.48
N ILE A 117 37.28 -0.46 -15.28
CA ILE A 117 37.71 -1.85 -15.53
C ILE A 117 39.08 -1.89 -16.20
N SER A 118 39.33 -1.02 -17.19
CA SER A 118 40.63 -0.94 -17.87
C SER A 118 41.75 -0.42 -16.96
N GLY A 119 41.40 0.34 -15.92
CA GLY A 119 42.31 0.81 -14.88
C GLY A 119 42.74 -0.28 -13.89
N GLY A 120 42.10 -1.45 -13.93
CA GLY A 120 42.35 -2.56 -13.01
C GLY A 120 41.48 -2.55 -11.75
N ASP A 121 40.54 -1.62 -11.65
CA ASP A 121 39.59 -1.55 -10.54
C ASP A 121 38.51 -2.62 -10.67
N MET A 122 38.14 -3.25 -9.55
CA MET A 122 36.92 -4.06 -9.51
C MET A 122 35.70 -3.14 -9.42
N VAL A 123 34.78 -3.31 -10.36
CA VAL A 123 33.55 -2.52 -10.43
C VAL A 123 32.39 -3.36 -9.96
N ASN A 124 31.83 -3.01 -8.80
CA ASN A 124 30.60 -3.60 -8.30
C ASN A 124 29.41 -2.79 -8.82
N VAL A 125 28.47 -3.46 -9.50
CA VAL A 125 27.21 -2.85 -9.95
C VAL A 125 26.07 -3.54 -9.25
N ASN A 126 25.21 -2.74 -8.60
CA ASN A 126 23.95 -3.22 -8.05
C ASN A 126 22.80 -2.83 -8.99
N LEU A 127 21.96 -3.79 -9.36
CA LEU A 127 20.76 -3.56 -10.16
C LEU A 127 19.55 -3.66 -9.23
N ASP A 128 19.08 -2.51 -8.76
CA ASP A 128 17.88 -2.44 -7.91
C ASP A 128 16.69 -1.90 -8.72
N TRP A 129 15.68 -2.75 -8.88
CA TRP A 129 14.46 -2.42 -9.61
C TRP A 129 13.32 -1.94 -8.70
N ARG A 130 13.50 -2.00 -7.36
CA ARG A 130 12.46 -1.64 -6.38
C ARG A 130 12.27 -0.13 -6.26
N GLU A 131 13.31 0.63 -6.57
CA GLU A 131 13.32 2.10 -6.56
C GLU A 131 13.30 2.70 -7.98
N ALA A 132 13.06 1.87 -9.00
CA ALA A 132 13.12 2.30 -10.39
C ALA A 132 11.87 3.09 -10.83
N VAL A 133 10.78 2.99 -10.06
CA VAL A 133 9.49 3.62 -10.34
C VAL A 133 9.27 4.75 -9.35
N PRO A 134 8.96 5.98 -9.81
CA PRO A 134 8.66 7.08 -8.90
C PRO A 134 7.35 6.81 -8.17
N HIS A 135 7.26 7.20 -6.90
CA HIS A 135 6.06 7.08 -6.06
C HIS A 135 5.64 8.49 -5.58
N PRO A 136 4.91 9.26 -6.42
CA PRO A 136 4.56 10.65 -6.11
C PRO A 136 3.54 10.78 -4.98
N ASP A 137 2.73 9.75 -4.76
CA ASP A 137 1.76 9.62 -3.68
C ASP A 137 1.57 8.14 -3.27
N ASP A 138 0.58 7.88 -2.40
CA ASP A 138 0.26 6.54 -1.87
C ASP A 138 -0.43 5.61 -2.90
N ARG A 139 -0.67 6.06 -4.14
CA ARG A 139 -1.34 5.29 -5.19
C ARG A 139 -0.42 5.11 -6.40
N VAL A 140 -0.74 4.09 -7.17
CA VAL A 140 -0.01 3.78 -8.40
C VAL A 140 -0.91 3.97 -9.61
N GLU A 141 -0.57 4.93 -10.45
CA GLU A 141 -1.16 5.06 -11.78
C GLU A 141 -0.43 4.13 -12.75
N TYR A 142 -1.18 3.30 -13.46
CA TYR A 142 -0.61 2.50 -14.52
C TYR A 142 -1.50 2.41 -15.76
N GLU A 143 -0.85 2.33 -16.91
CA GLU A 143 -1.48 2.34 -18.21
C GLU A 143 -1.05 1.10 -18.99
N LEU A 144 -1.98 0.52 -19.75
CA LEU A 144 -1.67 -0.53 -20.71
C LEU A 144 -1.97 -0.04 -22.12
N TRP A 145 -0.91 0.19 -22.89
CA TRP A 145 -0.96 0.53 -24.31
C TRP A 145 -0.93 -0.74 -25.13
N THR A 146 -2.01 -0.97 -25.89
CA THR A 146 -2.22 -2.24 -26.58
C THR A 146 -3.02 -2.07 -27.88
N ASN A 147 -3.33 -3.20 -28.52
CA ASN A 147 -4.25 -3.32 -29.64
C ASN A 147 -5.23 -4.49 -29.38
N SER A 148 -6.43 -4.43 -29.96
CA SER A 148 -7.45 -5.47 -29.80
C SER A 148 -7.36 -6.61 -30.83
N ASN A 149 -6.41 -6.55 -31.77
CA ASN A 149 -6.19 -7.63 -32.73
C ASN A 149 -5.63 -8.88 -32.05
N ASP A 150 -6.08 -10.07 -32.51
CA ASP A 150 -5.62 -11.38 -32.02
C ASP A 150 -4.79 -12.15 -33.08
N GLU A 151 -4.72 -11.65 -34.32
CA GLU A 151 -3.98 -12.30 -35.44
C GLU A 151 -2.58 -11.74 -35.74
N CYS A 152 -1.80 -11.29 -34.74
CA CYS A 152 -0.44 -10.78 -34.97
C CYS A 152 0.70 -11.74 -34.55
N GLY A 153 0.40 -13.04 -34.48
CA GLY A 153 1.35 -14.09 -34.08
C GLY A 153 1.74 -14.03 -32.60
N VAL A 154 3.00 -14.36 -32.30
CA VAL A 154 3.50 -14.52 -30.91
C VAL A 154 3.27 -13.27 -30.05
N LYS A 155 3.34 -12.07 -30.62
CA LYS A 155 3.12 -10.81 -29.87
C LYS A 155 1.68 -10.72 -29.34
N CYS A 156 0.68 -11.10 -30.14
CA CYS A 156 -0.72 -11.14 -29.74
C CYS A 156 -0.98 -12.26 -28.72
N ASP A 157 -0.40 -13.45 -28.94
CA ASP A 157 -0.52 -14.57 -28.00
C ASP A 157 0.01 -14.22 -26.61
N MET A 158 1.18 -13.58 -26.54
CA MET A 158 1.78 -13.11 -25.28
C MET A 158 0.90 -12.08 -24.57
N LEU A 159 0.37 -11.11 -25.32
CA LEU A 159 -0.53 -10.09 -24.78
C LEU A 159 -1.83 -10.70 -24.24
N MET A 160 -2.47 -11.60 -25.00
CA MET A 160 -3.69 -12.28 -24.58
C MET A 160 -3.47 -13.10 -23.31
N ALA A 161 -2.37 -13.85 -23.25
CA ALA A 161 -1.99 -14.59 -22.05
C ALA A 161 -1.78 -13.67 -20.85
N PHE A 162 -1.07 -12.55 -21.04
CA PHE A 162 -0.85 -11.58 -19.98
C PHE A 162 -2.16 -10.96 -19.47
N VAL A 163 -3.02 -10.46 -20.36
CA VAL A 163 -4.28 -9.81 -19.98
C VAL A 163 -5.15 -10.79 -19.18
N LYS A 164 -5.20 -12.05 -19.59
CA LYS A 164 -5.91 -13.12 -18.88
C LYS A 164 -5.32 -13.40 -17.50
N ASP A 165 -4.00 -13.55 -17.39
CA ASP A 165 -3.33 -13.93 -16.15
C ASP A 165 -3.25 -12.77 -15.15
N PHE A 166 -3.14 -11.53 -15.64
CA PHE A 166 -3.01 -10.33 -14.83
C PHE A 166 -4.35 -9.77 -14.33
N LYS A 167 -5.46 -10.05 -15.03
CA LYS A 167 -6.83 -9.64 -14.68
C LYS A 167 -7.15 -9.73 -13.18
N GLY A 168 -6.81 -10.85 -12.53
CA GLY A 168 -7.10 -11.03 -11.11
C GLY A 168 -6.34 -10.06 -10.20
N ALA A 169 -5.06 -9.81 -10.49
CA ALA A 169 -4.25 -8.85 -9.74
C ALA A 169 -4.74 -7.42 -9.97
N ALA A 170 -5.03 -7.06 -11.22
CA ALA A 170 -5.57 -5.75 -11.58
C ALA A 170 -6.90 -5.46 -10.85
N GLN A 171 -7.83 -6.42 -10.85
CA GLN A 171 -9.10 -6.29 -10.15
C GLN A 171 -8.94 -6.10 -8.63
N ILE A 172 -7.97 -6.76 -8.00
CA ILE A 172 -7.69 -6.58 -6.56
C ILE A 172 -7.18 -5.16 -6.29
N LEU A 173 -6.22 -4.69 -7.09
CA LEU A 173 -5.64 -3.35 -6.95
C LEU A 173 -6.68 -2.24 -7.15
N GLU A 174 -7.48 -2.35 -8.21
CA GLU A 174 -8.50 -1.35 -8.55
C GLU A 174 -9.67 -1.35 -7.55
N LYS A 175 -10.21 -2.53 -7.17
CA LYS A 175 -11.30 -2.61 -6.19
C LYS A 175 -10.87 -2.16 -4.79
N GLY A 176 -9.60 -2.36 -4.46
CA GLY A 176 -9.02 -1.89 -3.19
C GLY A 176 -8.71 -0.39 -3.17
N GLY A 177 -8.81 0.30 -4.31
CA GLY A 177 -8.46 1.72 -4.42
C GLY A 177 -6.96 2.02 -4.34
N TYR A 178 -6.11 0.98 -4.48
CA TYR A 178 -4.66 1.09 -4.41
C TYR A 178 -4.03 1.64 -5.69
N SER A 179 -4.71 1.47 -6.83
CA SER A 179 -4.18 1.86 -8.14
C SER A 179 -5.23 2.51 -9.02
N GLN A 180 -4.78 3.36 -9.94
CA GLN A 180 -5.61 3.90 -11.01
C GLN A 180 -5.14 3.35 -12.36
N PHE A 181 -5.94 2.46 -12.95
CA PHE A 181 -5.66 1.85 -14.24
C PHE A 181 -6.34 2.63 -15.38
N THR A 182 -5.64 2.82 -16.50
CA THR A 182 -6.23 3.33 -17.75
C THR A 182 -5.77 2.50 -18.97
N PRO A 183 -6.68 1.89 -19.74
CA PRO A 183 -6.32 1.22 -20.99
C PRO A 183 -6.20 2.23 -22.13
N HIS A 184 -5.20 2.01 -23.00
CA HIS A 184 -4.95 2.87 -24.15
C HIS A 184 -4.71 2.06 -25.42
N TYR A 185 -5.04 2.65 -26.56
CA TYR A 185 -4.89 2.02 -27.87
C TYR A 185 -4.14 2.92 -28.83
N ILE A 186 -3.18 2.34 -29.54
CA ILE A 186 -2.45 3.11 -30.55
C ILE A 186 -3.34 3.34 -31.78
N THR A 187 -3.36 4.58 -32.26
CA THR A 187 -4.08 5.00 -33.45
C THR A 187 -3.14 5.78 -34.34
N TRP A 188 -2.92 5.28 -35.53
CA TRP A 188 -2.14 5.97 -36.55
C TRP A 188 -3.02 6.93 -37.33
N TYR A 189 -2.41 7.74 -38.19
CA TYR A 189 -3.13 8.55 -39.15
C TYR A 189 -2.60 8.31 -40.56
N CYS A 190 -3.47 8.48 -41.52
CA CYS A 190 -3.15 8.42 -42.94
C CYS A 190 -2.84 9.82 -43.45
N PRO A 191 -1.66 10.05 -44.07
CA PRO A 191 -1.33 11.37 -44.59
C PRO A 191 -2.34 11.84 -45.63
N GLN A 192 -2.64 13.15 -45.66
CA GLN A 192 -3.69 13.72 -46.51
C GLN A 192 -3.57 13.32 -47.99
N ALA A 193 -2.34 13.22 -48.51
CA ALA A 193 -2.06 12.81 -49.88
C ALA A 193 -2.56 11.39 -50.23
N PHE A 194 -2.72 10.51 -49.23
CA PHE A 194 -3.10 9.12 -49.42
C PHE A 194 -4.53 8.80 -48.95
N THR A 195 -5.29 9.78 -48.49
CA THR A 195 -6.67 9.60 -47.98
C THR A 195 -7.62 8.92 -48.97
N LEU A 196 -7.39 9.08 -50.27
CA LEU A 196 -8.20 8.47 -51.32
C LEU A 196 -7.72 7.07 -51.74
N SER A 197 -6.54 6.65 -51.28
CA SER A 197 -5.96 5.34 -51.60
C SER A 197 -6.79 4.19 -51.02
N ARG A 198 -6.71 3.02 -51.65
CA ARG A 198 -7.40 1.82 -51.17
C ARG A 198 -6.91 1.42 -49.78
N GLN A 199 -5.59 1.49 -49.57
CA GLN A 199 -4.95 1.16 -48.30
C GLN A 199 -5.49 2.02 -47.16
N CYS A 200 -5.52 3.35 -47.35
CA CYS A 200 -6.05 4.25 -46.33
C CYS A 200 -7.53 3.97 -46.02
N LYS A 201 -8.35 3.72 -47.05
CA LYS A 201 -9.78 3.40 -46.85
C LYS A 201 -10.03 2.08 -46.13
N SER A 202 -9.18 1.07 -46.34
CA SER A 202 -9.30 -0.22 -45.63
C SER A 202 -8.82 -0.12 -44.18
N GLN A 203 -7.79 0.68 -43.92
CA GLN A 203 -7.09 0.65 -42.63
C GLN A 203 -7.56 1.73 -41.64
N CYS A 204 -8.39 2.67 -42.10
CA CYS A 204 -8.73 3.86 -41.33
C CYS A 204 -10.22 4.17 -41.30
N ILE A 205 -10.65 4.85 -40.23
CA ILE A 205 -11.96 5.46 -40.06
C ILE A 205 -11.85 7.00 -40.06
N ASN A 206 -12.98 7.71 -40.02
CA ASN A 206 -13.04 9.19 -40.01
C ASN A 206 -12.16 9.85 -41.09
N ARG A 207 -12.21 9.31 -42.32
CA ARG A 207 -11.41 9.76 -43.49
C ARG A 207 -9.89 9.77 -43.29
N GLY A 208 -9.36 8.74 -42.64
CA GLY A 208 -7.91 8.59 -42.49
C GLY A 208 -7.34 9.22 -41.21
N ARG A 209 -8.19 9.74 -40.32
CA ARG A 209 -7.74 10.37 -39.06
C ARG A 209 -7.26 9.34 -38.05
N TYR A 210 -7.89 8.16 -38.03
CA TYR A 210 -7.58 7.09 -37.09
C TYR A 210 -7.45 5.78 -37.83
N CYS A 211 -6.30 5.13 -37.72
CA CYS A 211 -5.93 3.95 -38.46
C CYS A 211 -5.27 2.91 -37.56
N ALA A 212 -5.38 1.65 -37.93
CA ALA A 212 -4.59 0.55 -37.38
C ALA A 212 -3.94 -0.24 -38.52
N PRO A 213 -2.80 -0.90 -38.28
CA PRO A 213 -2.24 -1.82 -39.25
C PRO A 213 -3.16 -3.02 -39.46
N ASP A 214 -3.04 -3.63 -40.63
CA ASP A 214 -3.80 -4.81 -40.99
C ASP A 214 -3.44 -5.98 -40.07
N PRO A 215 -4.41 -6.63 -39.42
CA PRO A 215 -4.13 -7.64 -38.41
C PRO A 215 -3.40 -8.86 -39.00
N GLU A 216 -3.77 -9.30 -40.20
CA GLU A 216 -3.25 -10.52 -40.84
C GLU A 216 -2.07 -10.22 -41.78
N GLN A 217 -1.72 -8.94 -41.97
CA GLN A 217 -0.77 -8.45 -42.98
C GLN A 217 -1.15 -8.86 -44.41
N ASP A 218 -2.43 -9.18 -44.65
CA ASP A 218 -2.99 -9.56 -45.94
C ASP A 218 -4.14 -8.64 -46.32
N PHE A 219 -3.84 -7.64 -47.16
CA PHE A 219 -4.86 -6.69 -47.65
C PHE A 219 -5.91 -7.29 -48.59
N SER A 220 -5.86 -8.61 -48.87
CA SER A 220 -6.76 -9.29 -49.80
C SER A 220 -7.85 -10.11 -49.13
N SER A 221 -7.68 -10.50 -47.87
CA SER A 221 -8.63 -11.33 -47.13
C SER A 221 -8.60 -11.02 -45.63
N GLY A 222 -9.59 -11.50 -44.88
CA GLY A 222 -9.64 -11.29 -43.43
C GLY A 222 -10.27 -9.96 -43.00
N TYR A 223 -9.86 -9.50 -41.83
CA TYR A 223 -10.27 -8.23 -41.22
C TYR A 223 -9.35 -7.10 -41.63
N GLU A 224 -9.88 -5.90 -41.80
CA GLU A 224 -9.09 -4.73 -42.16
C GLU A 224 -8.72 -3.91 -40.91
N GLY A 225 -7.69 -3.06 -40.99
CA GLY A 225 -7.30 -2.21 -39.86
C GLY A 225 -8.42 -1.30 -39.34
N LYS A 226 -9.38 -0.88 -40.18
CA LYS A 226 -10.53 -0.10 -39.70
C LYS A 226 -11.39 -0.88 -38.69
N ASP A 227 -11.52 -2.21 -38.85
CA ASP A 227 -12.31 -3.05 -37.95
C ASP A 227 -11.64 -3.09 -36.57
N VAL A 228 -10.30 -3.11 -36.56
CA VAL A 228 -9.48 -3.03 -35.35
C VAL A 228 -9.64 -1.67 -34.66
N VAL A 229 -9.65 -0.56 -35.41
CA VAL A 229 -9.89 0.78 -34.83
C VAL A 229 -11.28 0.86 -34.20
N ILE A 230 -12.31 0.27 -34.84
CA ILE A 230 -13.68 0.26 -34.33
C ILE A 230 -13.77 -0.53 -33.01
N GLU A 231 -13.11 -1.68 -32.90
CA GLU A 231 -13.08 -2.44 -31.64
C GLU A 231 -12.22 -1.75 -30.56
N ASN A 232 -11.09 -1.14 -30.92
CA ASN A 232 -10.30 -0.31 -29.98
C ASN A 232 -11.15 0.82 -29.39
N LEU A 233 -11.89 1.54 -30.25
CA LEU A 233 -12.84 2.57 -29.84
C LEU A 233 -13.93 2.01 -28.92
N ARG A 234 -14.45 0.81 -29.24
CA ARG A 234 -15.43 0.12 -28.40
C ARG A 234 -14.88 -0.20 -27.02
N GLN A 235 -13.67 -0.74 -26.94
CA GLN A 235 -12.98 -1.08 -25.68
C GLN A 235 -12.71 0.15 -24.81
N LEU A 236 -12.32 1.27 -25.41
CA LEU A 236 -12.19 2.56 -24.72
C LEU A 236 -13.54 3.03 -24.17
N CYS A 237 -14.61 2.93 -24.95
CA CYS A 237 -15.94 3.33 -24.51
C CYS A 237 -16.53 2.39 -23.45
N VAL A 238 -16.23 1.09 -23.50
CA VAL A 238 -16.54 0.14 -22.43
C VAL A 238 -15.87 0.59 -21.13
N PHE A 239 -14.58 0.94 -21.17
CA PHE A 239 -13.87 1.46 -20.00
C PHE A 239 -14.48 2.75 -19.47
N LYS A 240 -14.75 3.75 -20.34
CA LYS A 240 -15.38 5.03 -19.94
C LYS A 240 -16.74 4.81 -19.25
N VAL A 241 -17.61 4.00 -19.85
CA VAL A 241 -18.94 3.70 -19.28
C VAL A 241 -18.83 2.89 -17.99
N ALA A 242 -17.89 1.94 -17.91
CA ALA A 242 -17.65 1.18 -16.68
C ALA A 242 -17.16 2.09 -15.55
N ASN A 243 -16.27 3.04 -15.86
CA ASN A 243 -15.75 4.03 -14.93
C ASN A 243 -16.85 4.98 -14.41
N GLU A 244 -17.78 5.43 -15.26
CA GLU A 244 -18.97 6.20 -14.82
C GLU A 244 -19.83 5.44 -13.79
N THR A 245 -19.79 4.10 -13.81
CA THR A 245 -20.48 3.25 -12.82
C THR A 245 -19.61 2.85 -11.63
N ASN A 246 -18.44 3.48 -11.44
CA ASN A 246 -17.43 3.15 -10.41
C ASN A 246 -16.97 1.69 -10.46
N ARG A 247 -16.89 1.10 -11.66
CA ARG A 247 -16.44 -0.28 -11.87
C ARG A 247 -15.42 -0.37 -13.02
N PRO A 248 -14.34 0.43 -13.03
CA PRO A 248 -13.37 0.46 -14.13
C PRO A 248 -12.78 -0.92 -14.45
N TRP A 249 -12.62 -1.77 -13.44
CA TRP A 249 -12.08 -3.13 -13.55
C TRP A 249 -12.91 -4.09 -14.43
N VAL A 250 -14.16 -3.72 -14.78
CA VAL A 250 -15.01 -4.49 -15.72
C VAL A 250 -14.43 -4.48 -17.13
N TRP A 251 -13.56 -3.52 -17.46
CA TRP A 251 -12.83 -3.55 -18.72
C TRP A 251 -12.01 -4.82 -18.88
N TRP A 252 -11.34 -5.30 -17.81
CA TRP A 252 -10.60 -6.57 -17.84
C TRP A 252 -11.52 -7.76 -18.12
N ASP A 253 -12.74 -7.73 -17.60
CA ASP A 253 -13.75 -8.75 -17.91
C ASP A 253 -14.16 -8.70 -19.38
N TYR A 254 -14.39 -7.50 -19.92
CA TYR A 254 -14.76 -7.33 -21.32
C TYR A 254 -13.68 -7.81 -22.27
N VAL A 255 -12.42 -7.35 -22.12
CA VAL A 255 -11.37 -7.70 -23.09
C VAL A 255 -11.02 -9.18 -23.04
N THR A 256 -11.03 -9.79 -21.85
CA THR A 256 -10.81 -11.24 -21.72
C THR A 256 -11.94 -12.06 -22.31
N ASP A 257 -13.20 -11.69 -22.06
CA ASP A 257 -14.35 -12.40 -22.63
C ASP A 257 -14.48 -12.18 -24.14
N PHE A 258 -14.16 -10.97 -24.63
CA PHE A 258 -14.18 -10.65 -26.05
C PHE A 258 -13.14 -11.47 -26.81
N GLN A 259 -11.90 -11.54 -26.32
CA GLN A 259 -10.84 -12.37 -26.93
C GLN A 259 -11.25 -13.85 -27.02
N ILE A 260 -11.96 -14.37 -26.02
CA ILE A 260 -12.39 -15.78 -26.00
C ILE A 260 -13.60 -16.02 -26.91
N ARG A 261 -14.58 -15.10 -26.93
CA ARG A 261 -15.89 -15.31 -27.56
C ARG A 261 -15.96 -14.79 -28.99
N CYS A 262 -15.14 -13.80 -29.33
CA CYS A 262 -15.17 -13.05 -30.59
C CYS A 262 -13.87 -13.15 -31.41
N PRO A 263 -13.26 -14.35 -31.56
CA PRO A 263 -11.96 -14.47 -32.22
C PRO A 263 -12.07 -14.15 -33.73
N MET A 264 -11.02 -13.55 -34.29
CA MET A 264 -10.95 -13.27 -35.74
C MET A 264 -10.95 -14.57 -36.57
N LYS A 265 -10.28 -15.63 -36.11
CA LYS A 265 -10.27 -16.96 -36.81
C LYS A 265 -11.65 -17.53 -37.07
N GLU A 266 -12.62 -17.25 -36.18
CA GLU A 266 -13.99 -17.73 -36.31
C GLU A 266 -14.92 -16.72 -36.99
N LYS A 267 -14.37 -15.61 -37.50
CA LYS A 267 -15.11 -14.50 -38.11
C LYS A 267 -16.16 -13.88 -37.17
N LYS A 268 -15.86 -13.87 -35.88
CA LYS A 268 -16.73 -13.31 -34.82
C LYS A 268 -16.29 -11.95 -34.32
N TYR A 269 -15.22 -11.38 -34.89
CA TYR A 269 -14.74 -10.05 -34.55
C TYR A 269 -15.65 -8.99 -35.19
N ASN A 270 -16.80 -8.74 -34.55
CA ASN A 270 -17.84 -7.85 -35.07
C ASN A 270 -18.68 -7.26 -33.93
N LYS A 271 -19.54 -6.31 -34.29
CA LYS A 271 -20.41 -5.61 -33.34
C LYS A 271 -21.36 -6.56 -32.62
N GLU A 272 -21.95 -7.52 -33.33
CA GLU A 272 -22.95 -8.42 -32.77
C GLU A 272 -22.37 -9.27 -31.64
N CYS A 273 -21.15 -9.78 -31.83
CA CYS A 273 -20.45 -10.52 -30.80
C CYS A 273 -20.09 -9.63 -29.61
N ALA A 274 -19.56 -8.43 -29.87
CA ALA A 274 -19.24 -7.46 -28.84
C ALA A 274 -20.46 -7.10 -27.97
N ASP A 275 -21.62 -6.87 -28.59
CA ASP A 275 -22.87 -6.54 -27.91
C ASP A 275 -23.34 -7.67 -26.98
N VAL A 276 -23.10 -8.94 -27.35
CA VAL A 276 -23.39 -10.10 -26.49
C VAL A 276 -22.49 -10.08 -25.24
N VAL A 277 -21.21 -9.77 -25.40
CA VAL A 277 -20.26 -9.65 -24.28
C VAL A 277 -20.67 -8.49 -23.36
N ILE A 278 -20.90 -7.30 -23.91
CA ILE A 278 -21.35 -6.10 -23.18
C ILE A 278 -22.59 -6.41 -22.32
N LYS A 279 -23.60 -7.05 -22.92
CA LYS A 279 -24.84 -7.42 -22.20
C LYS A 279 -24.57 -8.42 -21.09
N SER A 280 -23.69 -9.40 -21.32
CA SER A 280 -23.35 -10.40 -20.30
C SER A 280 -22.66 -9.81 -19.08
N LEU A 281 -22.00 -8.65 -19.23
CA LEU A 281 -21.35 -7.91 -18.14
C LEU A 281 -22.26 -6.85 -17.49
N GLY A 282 -23.52 -6.74 -17.94
CA GLY A 282 -24.48 -5.78 -17.39
C GLY A 282 -24.15 -4.32 -17.70
N LEU A 283 -23.45 -4.06 -18.81
CA LEU A 283 -23.17 -2.71 -19.31
C LEU A 283 -24.26 -2.24 -20.28
N ASP A 284 -24.50 -0.92 -20.33
CA ASP A 284 -25.48 -0.32 -21.23
C ASP A 284 -24.87 -0.11 -22.62
N ALA A 285 -25.23 -0.98 -23.56
CA ALA A 285 -24.80 -0.91 -24.95
C ALA A 285 -25.13 0.45 -25.60
N LYS A 286 -26.24 1.10 -25.25
CA LYS A 286 -26.60 2.40 -25.84
C LYS A 286 -25.67 3.52 -25.39
N LYS A 287 -25.20 3.48 -24.14
CA LYS A 287 -24.21 4.43 -23.65
C LYS A 287 -22.86 4.24 -24.36
N ILE A 288 -22.48 2.99 -24.60
CA ILE A 288 -21.25 2.66 -25.32
C ILE A 288 -21.35 3.14 -26.77
N GLU A 289 -22.44 2.85 -27.48
CA GLU A 289 -22.68 3.35 -28.85
C GLU A 289 -22.66 4.89 -28.90
N LYS A 290 -23.27 5.55 -27.92
CA LYS A 290 -23.23 7.02 -27.82
C LYS A 290 -21.81 7.55 -27.62
N CYS A 291 -20.99 6.86 -26.83
CA CYS A 291 -19.59 7.21 -26.63
C CYS A 291 -18.77 7.00 -27.92
N MET A 292 -19.01 5.91 -28.65
CA MET A 292 -18.30 5.62 -29.89
C MET A 292 -18.62 6.66 -30.98
N GLY A 293 -19.88 7.13 -31.02
CA GLY A 293 -20.33 8.03 -32.08
C GLY A 293 -20.39 7.33 -33.44
N ASP A 294 -20.32 8.12 -34.51
CA ASP A 294 -20.29 7.60 -35.88
C ASP A 294 -18.82 7.46 -36.36
N PRO A 295 -18.31 6.22 -36.54
CA PRO A 295 -16.94 5.99 -37.01
C PRO A 295 -16.74 6.36 -38.49
N ASP A 296 -17.80 6.45 -39.28
CA ASP A 296 -17.71 6.78 -40.70
C ASP A 296 -17.82 8.29 -40.95
N ALA A 297 -18.14 9.08 -39.92
CA ALA A 297 -18.29 10.52 -40.03
C ALA A 297 -16.95 11.21 -40.34
N ASP A 298 -16.98 12.21 -41.23
CA ASP A 298 -15.83 13.07 -41.53
C ASP A 298 -15.66 14.17 -40.47
N MET A 299 -15.51 13.76 -39.21
CA MET A 299 -15.27 14.65 -38.08
C MET A 299 -14.32 14.00 -37.09
N GLU A 300 -13.82 14.80 -36.15
CA GLU A 300 -12.98 14.30 -35.07
C GLU A 300 -13.81 13.47 -34.09
N ASN A 301 -13.25 12.34 -33.67
CA ASN A 301 -13.80 11.52 -32.60
C ASN A 301 -13.09 11.91 -31.30
N SER A 302 -13.82 12.39 -30.30
CA SER A 302 -13.21 12.88 -29.06
C SER A 302 -12.41 11.80 -28.33
N VAL A 303 -12.88 10.56 -28.31
CA VAL A 303 -12.20 9.44 -27.65
C VAL A 303 -10.88 9.12 -28.34
N LEU A 304 -10.88 8.96 -29.66
CA LEU A 304 -9.65 8.64 -30.41
C LEU A 304 -8.70 9.84 -30.51
N LYS A 305 -9.22 11.06 -30.43
CA LYS A 305 -8.38 12.26 -30.35
C LYS A 305 -7.61 12.31 -29.02
N GLU A 306 -8.28 11.99 -27.91
CA GLU A 306 -7.62 11.85 -26.61
C GLU A 306 -6.51 10.78 -26.65
N GLU A 307 -6.72 9.66 -27.34
CA GLU A 307 -5.67 8.63 -27.53
C GLU A 307 -4.46 9.16 -28.30
N GLN A 308 -4.66 9.85 -29.43
CA GLN A 308 -3.55 10.46 -30.19
C GLN A 308 -2.77 11.49 -29.36
N ASP A 309 -3.48 12.30 -28.57
CA ASP A 309 -2.86 13.30 -27.70
C ASP A 309 -2.13 12.64 -26.51
N ALA A 310 -2.64 11.51 -26.02
CA ALA A 310 -2.02 10.72 -24.96
C ALA A 310 -0.83 9.88 -25.45
N GLN A 311 -0.75 9.53 -26.74
CA GLN A 311 0.42 8.84 -27.32
C GLN A 311 1.67 9.73 -27.35
N VAL A 312 1.49 11.01 -27.64
CA VAL A 312 2.57 12.00 -27.66
C VAL A 312 3.05 12.24 -26.23
N GLY A 313 4.26 11.79 -25.94
CA GLY A 313 4.93 11.89 -24.66
C GLY A 313 5.05 13.32 -24.14
N LYS A 314 4.91 13.49 -22.83
CA LYS A 314 5.35 14.70 -22.13
C LYS A 314 6.49 14.36 -21.18
N GLY A 315 7.56 15.15 -21.23
CA GLY A 315 8.70 15.04 -20.30
C GLY A 315 9.48 13.72 -20.45
N SER A 316 9.74 13.05 -19.32
CA SER A 316 10.60 11.88 -19.23
C SER A 316 9.96 10.56 -19.69
N ARG A 317 8.66 10.55 -19.99
CA ARG A 317 7.96 9.37 -20.54
C ARG A 317 8.37 9.09 -21.98
N GLY A 318 8.56 10.14 -22.79
CA GLY A 318 8.75 10.02 -24.24
C GLY A 318 7.49 9.54 -24.98
N ASP A 319 7.57 9.53 -26.31
CA ASP A 319 6.50 9.06 -27.19
C ASP A 319 6.34 7.54 -27.10
N LEU A 320 5.12 7.07 -27.32
CA LEU A 320 4.79 5.65 -27.33
C LEU A 320 4.67 5.15 -28.76
N THR A 321 5.69 4.41 -29.19
CA THR A 321 5.80 3.92 -30.58
C THR A 321 5.79 2.39 -30.68
N ILE A 322 5.86 1.68 -29.55
CA ILE A 322 5.99 0.22 -29.48
C ILE A 322 4.80 -0.36 -28.70
N LEU A 323 4.28 -1.50 -29.15
CA LEU A 323 3.22 -2.25 -28.47
C LEU A 323 3.63 -3.73 -28.25
N PRO A 324 3.14 -4.36 -27.17
CA PRO A 324 2.43 -3.75 -26.05
C PRO A 324 3.40 -2.97 -25.14
N THR A 325 2.94 -1.86 -24.55
CA THR A 325 3.73 -1.07 -23.59
C THR A 325 2.92 -0.83 -22.33
N LEU A 326 3.54 -1.07 -21.17
CA LEU A 326 2.97 -0.70 -19.89
C LEU A 326 3.65 0.58 -19.41
N VAL A 327 2.91 1.49 -18.79
CA VAL A 327 3.46 2.69 -18.13
C VAL A 327 3.06 2.62 -16.66
N VAL A 328 3.99 2.88 -15.75
CA VAL A 328 3.74 2.94 -14.30
C VAL A 328 4.28 4.28 -13.79
N ASN A 329 3.44 5.08 -13.12
CA ASN A 329 3.75 6.41 -12.61
C ASN A 329 4.52 7.28 -13.64
N ASN A 330 3.99 7.35 -14.87
CA ASN A 330 4.54 8.09 -16.01
C ASN A 330 5.94 7.61 -16.49
N ARG A 331 6.34 6.37 -16.15
CA ARG A 331 7.55 5.71 -16.67
C ARG A 331 7.19 4.47 -17.50
N GLN A 332 7.75 4.36 -18.70
CA GLN A 332 7.56 3.17 -19.52
C GLN A 332 8.23 1.96 -18.86
N TYR A 333 7.46 0.90 -18.65
CA TYR A 333 7.95 -0.39 -18.16
C TYR A 333 8.65 -1.14 -19.31
N ARG A 334 9.89 -1.54 -19.06
CA ARG A 334 10.77 -2.21 -20.04
C ARG A 334 11.19 -3.60 -19.57
N GLY A 335 10.20 -4.42 -19.23
CA GLY A 335 10.40 -5.80 -18.78
C GLY A 335 9.49 -6.80 -19.46
N LYS A 336 9.58 -8.07 -19.05
CA LYS A 336 8.74 -9.14 -19.58
C LYS A 336 7.27 -8.90 -19.20
N LEU A 337 6.38 -9.01 -20.18
CA LEU A 337 4.94 -8.92 -19.97
C LEU A 337 4.39 -10.21 -19.32
N ALA A 338 4.73 -10.40 -18.04
CA ALA A 338 4.31 -11.54 -17.23
C ALA A 338 3.71 -11.05 -15.90
N LYS A 339 2.72 -11.77 -15.37
CA LYS A 339 1.98 -11.39 -14.16
C LYS A 339 2.90 -10.94 -13.00
N GLY A 340 3.85 -11.79 -12.60
CA GLY A 340 4.74 -11.48 -11.47
C GLY A 340 5.68 -10.31 -11.74
N ALA A 341 6.24 -10.21 -12.97
CA ALA A 341 7.16 -9.15 -13.34
C ALA A 341 6.48 -7.77 -13.43
N VAL A 342 5.26 -7.72 -13.97
CA VAL A 342 4.44 -6.51 -14.04
C VAL A 342 3.92 -6.13 -12.66
N LEU A 343 3.42 -7.09 -11.88
CA LEU A 343 2.97 -6.84 -10.52
C LEU A 343 4.11 -6.29 -9.67
N LYS A 344 5.34 -6.83 -9.81
CA LYS A 344 6.54 -6.31 -9.15
C LYS A 344 6.84 -4.86 -9.54
N ALA A 345 6.68 -4.49 -10.81
CA ALA A 345 6.87 -3.11 -11.25
C ALA A 345 5.81 -2.15 -10.70
N ILE A 346 4.54 -2.59 -10.64
CA ILE A 346 3.46 -1.81 -10.03
C ILE A 346 3.69 -1.68 -8.51
N CYS A 347 4.11 -2.75 -7.84
CA CYS A 347 4.42 -2.75 -6.41
C CYS A 347 5.59 -1.83 -6.05
N ALA A 348 6.58 -1.71 -6.94
CA ALA A 348 7.67 -0.73 -6.81
C ALA A 348 7.19 0.73 -6.88
N GLY A 349 6.01 0.98 -7.47
CA GLY A 349 5.42 2.32 -7.55
C GLY A 349 4.77 2.82 -6.26
N PHE A 350 4.60 1.97 -5.24
CA PHE A 350 4.09 2.38 -3.93
C PHE A 350 5.22 2.89 -3.03
N GLU A 351 4.90 3.81 -2.13
CA GLU A 351 5.79 4.20 -1.04
C GLU A 351 6.07 3.00 -0.10
N GLU A 352 7.24 2.99 0.54
CA GLU A 352 7.60 1.93 1.47
C GLU A 352 6.56 1.81 2.59
N THR A 353 6.11 0.59 2.86
CA THR A 353 5.09 0.23 3.87
C THR A 353 3.64 0.56 3.51
N THR A 354 3.35 1.17 2.36
CA THR A 354 1.97 1.42 1.91
C THR A 354 1.48 0.37 0.91
N GLU A 355 2.31 -0.64 0.62
CA GLU A 355 2.03 -1.64 -0.39
C GLU A 355 0.86 -2.57 0.03
N PRO A 356 -0.07 -2.89 -0.89
CA PRO A 356 -1.18 -3.80 -0.60
C PRO A 356 -0.70 -5.26 -0.48
N ALA A 357 -1.50 -6.11 0.19
CA ALA A 357 -1.16 -7.52 0.43
C ALA A 357 -0.88 -8.33 -0.85
N VAL A 358 -1.39 -7.92 -2.01
CA VAL A 358 -1.09 -8.55 -3.31
C VAL A 358 0.40 -8.41 -3.69
N CYS A 359 1.09 -7.38 -3.17
CA CYS A 359 2.52 -7.16 -3.34
C CYS A 359 3.39 -8.03 -2.41
N LEU A 360 2.80 -8.63 -1.38
CA LEU A 360 3.47 -9.50 -0.40
C LEU A 360 3.24 -10.99 -0.72
N SER A 361 3.20 -11.30 -2.01
CA SER A 361 3.07 -12.68 -2.49
C SER A 361 4.43 -13.20 -2.93
N GLY A 362 4.66 -14.50 -2.74
CA GLY A 362 5.95 -15.13 -3.09
C GLY A 362 6.33 -15.09 -4.58
N ASP A 363 5.40 -14.70 -5.47
CA ASP A 363 5.68 -14.44 -6.89
C ASP A 363 6.33 -13.06 -7.11
N VAL A 364 6.33 -12.17 -6.10
CA VAL A 364 6.68 -10.75 -6.18
C VAL A 364 7.89 -10.44 -5.30
N GLU A 365 7.84 -10.87 -4.04
CA GLU A 365 8.85 -10.63 -3.02
C GLU A 365 9.22 -11.93 -2.27
N THR A 366 10.20 -11.86 -1.37
CA THR A 366 10.60 -12.98 -0.52
C THR A 366 10.45 -12.58 0.94
N ASN A 367 9.46 -13.15 1.62
CA ASN A 367 9.15 -12.77 2.99
C ASN A 367 10.28 -13.14 3.97
N GLU A 368 11.08 -12.15 4.38
CA GLU A 368 12.22 -12.38 5.26
C GLU A 368 11.79 -12.56 6.72
N CYS A 369 10.54 -12.25 7.07
CA CYS A 369 10.00 -12.54 8.41
C CYS A 369 9.83 -14.04 8.68
N LEU A 370 9.77 -14.88 7.64
CA LEU A 370 9.68 -16.34 7.81
C LEU A 370 10.99 -16.95 8.34
N GLU A 371 12.13 -16.34 8.05
CA GLU A 371 13.45 -16.81 8.49
C GLU A 371 13.95 -16.02 9.69
N ASN A 372 14.11 -16.68 10.85
CA ASN A 372 14.57 -16.04 12.10
C ASN A 372 13.81 -14.75 12.47
N ASN A 373 12.52 -14.65 12.10
CA ASN A 373 11.70 -13.45 12.33
C ASN A 373 12.31 -12.18 11.69
N GLY A 374 13.04 -12.32 10.59
CA GLY A 374 13.80 -11.25 9.95
C GLY A 374 14.93 -10.68 10.81
N GLY A 375 15.22 -11.25 11.98
CA GLY A 375 16.07 -10.62 13.00
C GLY A 375 15.38 -9.48 13.77
N CYS A 376 14.06 -9.37 13.68
CA CYS A 376 13.26 -8.44 14.49
C CYS A 376 12.91 -9.04 15.86
N TRP A 377 12.51 -8.18 16.78
CA TRP A 377 12.07 -8.57 18.11
C TRP A 377 10.85 -9.49 18.03
N GLN A 378 10.82 -10.49 18.89
CA GLN A 378 9.70 -11.43 19.02
C GLN A 378 9.49 -11.78 20.49
N ASP A 379 8.24 -11.73 20.93
CA ASP A 379 7.81 -12.35 22.19
C ASP A 379 7.14 -13.69 21.90
N LYS A 380 7.87 -14.78 22.17
CA LYS A 380 7.39 -16.15 21.95
C LYS A 380 6.28 -16.56 22.93
N ALA A 381 6.20 -15.94 24.10
CA ALA A 381 5.17 -16.27 25.09
C ALA A 381 3.82 -15.67 24.71
N ALA A 382 3.83 -14.44 24.16
CA ALA A 382 2.63 -13.75 23.70
C ALA A 382 2.34 -13.90 22.20
N ASN A 383 3.18 -14.64 21.46
CA ASN A 383 3.15 -14.76 20.00
C ASN A 383 3.12 -13.39 19.28
N LEU A 384 3.92 -12.45 19.78
CA LEU A 384 4.05 -11.11 19.22
C LEU A 384 5.33 -11.00 18.41
N THR A 385 5.27 -10.30 17.28
CA THR A 385 6.44 -10.00 16.46
C THR A 385 6.46 -8.53 16.08
N ALA A 386 7.66 -7.97 16.01
CA ALA A 386 7.92 -6.67 15.41
C ALA A 386 8.28 -6.77 13.91
N CYS A 387 8.37 -7.97 13.35
CA CYS A 387 8.67 -8.13 11.94
C CYS A 387 7.44 -7.83 11.10
N ARG A 388 7.52 -6.76 10.31
CA ARG A 388 6.54 -6.39 9.30
C ARG A 388 7.17 -6.57 7.92
N ASP A 389 6.60 -7.50 7.18
CA ASP A 389 6.98 -7.77 5.80
C ASP A 389 6.57 -6.63 4.87
N THR A 390 7.41 -6.30 3.90
CA THR A 390 7.22 -5.21 2.93
C THR A 390 7.69 -5.64 1.54
N PHE A 391 7.26 -4.95 0.49
CA PHE A 391 7.73 -5.23 -0.87
C PHE A 391 9.27 -5.06 -1.01
N ARG A 392 9.84 -4.18 -0.18
CA ARG A 392 11.28 -3.87 -0.15
C ARG A 392 12.07 -4.77 0.79
N GLY A 393 11.40 -5.73 1.44
CA GLY A 393 11.98 -6.72 2.32
C GLY A 393 11.22 -6.72 3.65
N ARG A 394 11.87 -6.31 4.75
CA ARG A 394 11.20 -6.26 6.05
C ARG A 394 11.61 -5.07 6.91
N VAL A 395 10.64 -4.53 7.62
CA VAL A 395 10.82 -3.47 8.62
C VAL A 395 10.57 -4.07 10.00
N CYS A 396 11.42 -3.71 10.96
CA CYS A 396 11.20 -4.06 12.36
C CYS A 396 10.47 -2.88 13.06
N GLU A 397 9.17 -3.01 13.28
CA GLU A 397 8.32 -2.01 13.92
C GLU A 397 7.56 -2.64 15.09
N CYS A 398 7.60 -1.98 16.26
CA CYS A 398 6.92 -2.52 17.44
C CYS A 398 5.39 -2.57 17.22
N PRO A 399 4.74 -3.71 17.52
CA PRO A 399 3.34 -3.93 17.14
C PRO A 399 2.35 -3.12 17.99
N LEU A 400 1.15 -2.92 17.45
CA LEU A 400 -0.04 -2.45 18.18
C LEU A 400 -0.98 -3.63 18.38
N VAL A 401 -1.13 -4.12 19.61
CA VAL A 401 -1.98 -5.28 19.92
C VAL A 401 -2.99 -4.94 20.99
N ASP A 402 -4.27 -5.23 20.74
CA ASP A 402 -5.39 -4.95 21.64
C ASP A 402 -5.46 -3.49 22.14
N GLY A 403 -5.03 -2.56 21.28
CA GLY A 403 -4.95 -1.13 21.59
C GLY A 403 -3.74 -0.71 22.43
N VAL A 404 -2.83 -1.65 22.75
CA VAL A 404 -1.58 -1.39 23.47
C VAL A 404 -0.47 -1.14 22.46
N GLN A 405 0.10 0.06 22.48
CA GLN A 405 1.20 0.43 21.60
C GLN A 405 2.53 -0.02 22.22
N PHE A 406 3.28 -0.86 21.52
CA PHE A 406 4.64 -1.16 21.95
C PHE A 406 5.59 -0.07 21.47
N LYS A 407 6.55 0.31 22.31
CA LYS A 407 7.60 1.30 22.00
C LYS A 407 8.97 0.67 22.14
N GLY A 408 9.88 1.02 21.24
CA GLY A 408 11.26 0.56 21.26
C GLY A 408 11.91 0.63 19.88
N ASP A 409 12.96 -0.15 19.67
CA ASP A 409 13.75 -0.15 18.43
C ASP A 409 13.22 -1.14 17.37
N GLY A 410 12.27 -2.02 17.73
CA GLY A 410 11.75 -3.06 16.84
C GLY A 410 12.67 -4.28 16.63
N TYR A 411 13.99 -4.12 16.83
CA TYR A 411 14.98 -5.17 16.61
C TYR A 411 15.21 -6.05 17.84
N SER A 412 15.48 -5.41 18.97
CA SER A 412 15.86 -6.08 20.22
C SER A 412 14.94 -5.71 21.38
N HIS A 413 14.19 -4.63 21.21
CA HIS A 413 13.42 -4.00 22.26
C HIS A 413 12.06 -3.55 21.75
N CYS A 414 11.00 -4.19 22.24
CA CYS A 414 9.65 -3.63 22.23
C CYS A 414 9.05 -3.82 23.61
N LYS A 415 8.54 -2.72 24.20
CA LYS A 415 7.87 -2.73 25.49
C LYS A 415 6.48 -2.13 25.39
N PRO A 416 5.48 -2.68 26.08
CA PRO A 416 4.14 -2.12 26.08
C PRO A 416 4.17 -0.72 26.72
N GLY A 417 3.61 0.27 26.01
CA GLY A 417 3.58 1.66 26.42
C GLY A 417 2.19 2.27 26.22
N GLY A 418 1.93 3.37 26.93
CA GLY A 418 0.66 4.07 26.86
C GLY A 418 -0.50 3.42 27.63
N PRO A 419 -1.74 3.89 27.41
CA PRO A 419 -2.94 3.39 28.08
C PRO A 419 -3.17 1.91 27.77
N GLY A 420 -3.44 1.08 28.79
CA GLY A 420 -3.75 -0.34 28.61
C GLY A 420 -2.54 -1.26 28.60
N ARG A 421 -1.32 -0.74 28.81
CA ARG A 421 -0.09 -1.56 28.90
C ARG A 421 -0.17 -2.68 29.94
N CYS A 422 -0.98 -2.52 30.99
CA CYS A 422 -1.15 -3.53 32.03
C CYS A 422 -1.97 -4.74 31.57
N LYS A 423 -2.65 -4.68 30.41
CA LYS A 423 -3.37 -5.82 29.83
C LYS A 423 -2.44 -6.92 29.32
N ILE A 424 -1.25 -6.55 28.84
CA ILE A 424 -0.28 -7.50 28.28
C ILE A 424 0.82 -7.75 29.30
N ASN A 425 0.89 -8.98 29.81
CA ASN A 425 1.88 -9.43 30.79
C ASN A 425 2.09 -8.45 31.97
N ASN A 426 1.00 -7.82 32.45
CA ASN A 426 0.99 -6.81 33.50
C ASN A 426 2.02 -5.67 33.31
N GLY A 427 2.27 -5.27 32.05
CA GLY A 427 3.24 -4.23 31.72
C GLY A 427 4.70 -4.57 32.08
N GLY A 428 5.00 -5.85 32.34
CA GLY A 428 6.29 -6.30 32.85
C GLY A 428 6.53 -6.00 34.34
N CYS A 429 5.45 -5.71 35.09
CA CYS A 429 5.49 -5.43 36.52
C CYS A 429 5.10 -6.65 37.36
N TRP A 430 5.49 -6.63 38.62
CA TRP A 430 5.11 -7.66 39.58
C TRP A 430 3.58 -7.76 39.71
N HIS A 431 3.09 -8.99 39.77
CA HIS A 431 1.70 -9.31 40.03
C HIS A 431 1.58 -10.63 40.76
N GLU A 432 0.74 -10.65 41.79
CA GLU A 432 0.47 -11.83 42.59
C GLU A 432 -0.99 -11.84 43.04
N SER A 433 -1.59 -13.03 43.16
CA SER A 433 -2.94 -13.21 43.67
C SER A 433 -2.91 -14.07 44.93
N GLN A 434 -3.43 -13.54 46.03
CA GLN A 434 -3.50 -14.26 47.30
C GLN A 434 -4.90 -14.07 47.93
N ASN A 435 -5.47 -15.15 48.46
CA ASN A 435 -6.80 -15.15 49.10
C ASN A 435 -7.92 -14.53 48.25
N GLY A 436 -7.89 -14.74 46.93
CA GLY A 436 -8.91 -14.23 46.00
C GLY A 436 -8.80 -12.74 45.67
N ARG A 437 -7.75 -12.04 46.13
CA ARG A 437 -7.42 -10.66 45.74
C ARG A 437 -6.18 -10.64 44.86
N ALA A 438 -6.26 -9.95 43.74
CA ALA A 438 -5.14 -9.74 42.83
C ALA A 438 -4.47 -8.39 43.13
N TYR A 439 -3.14 -8.41 43.26
CA TYR A 439 -2.30 -7.24 43.48
C TYR A 439 -1.36 -7.09 42.30
N SER A 440 -1.22 -5.87 41.78
CA SER A 440 -0.32 -5.56 40.66
C SER A 440 0.42 -4.27 40.95
N ALA A 441 1.69 -4.22 40.54
CA ALA A 441 2.51 -3.03 40.53
C ALA A 441 2.40 -2.22 39.22
N CYS A 442 1.54 -2.64 38.30
CA CYS A 442 1.35 -1.96 37.03
C CYS A 442 0.38 -0.78 37.15
N LEU A 443 0.79 0.36 36.59
CA LEU A 443 -0.04 1.57 36.48
C LEU A 443 -0.29 1.87 35.00
N ASP A 444 -1.55 2.15 34.64
CA ASP A 444 -1.95 2.50 33.26
C ASP A 444 -1.56 3.93 32.85
N ASN A 445 -1.09 4.77 33.79
CA ASN A 445 -0.61 6.12 33.50
C ASN A 445 0.85 6.07 32.99
N GLY A 446 1.01 6.38 31.70
CA GLY A 446 2.12 5.99 30.83
C GLY A 446 3.56 6.42 31.15
N ASP A 447 3.84 7.07 32.28
CA ASP A 447 5.20 7.56 32.62
C ASP A 447 5.90 6.74 33.72
N VAL A 448 5.17 6.00 34.57
CA VAL A 448 5.75 5.26 35.70
C VAL A 448 5.91 3.78 35.35
N LYS A 449 7.15 3.27 35.33
CA LYS A 449 7.47 1.88 34.93
C LYS A 449 6.72 0.83 35.74
N CYS A 450 6.85 0.80 37.06
CA CYS A 450 6.11 -0.06 37.98
C CYS A 450 6.14 0.58 39.39
N GLN A 451 5.07 0.46 40.17
CA GLN A 451 5.01 0.94 41.54
C GLN A 451 4.21 -0.04 42.39
N CYS A 452 4.80 -0.54 43.48
CA CYS A 452 4.11 -1.47 44.36
C CYS A 452 2.79 -0.87 44.89
N PRO A 453 1.71 -1.67 44.96
CA PRO A 453 0.45 -1.21 45.51
C PRO A 453 0.60 -0.84 47.00
N PRO A 454 -0.32 -0.02 47.56
CA PRO A 454 -0.31 0.31 48.98
C PRO A 454 -0.27 -0.94 49.86
N GLY A 455 0.51 -0.91 50.95
CA GLY A 455 0.78 -2.07 51.81
C GLY A 455 1.99 -2.91 51.40
N PHE A 456 2.63 -2.59 50.27
CA PHE A 456 3.83 -3.29 49.80
C PHE A 456 5.01 -2.34 49.58
N LYS A 457 6.23 -2.87 49.73
CA LYS A 457 7.50 -2.18 49.45
C LYS A 457 8.35 -2.99 48.48
N GLY A 458 9.09 -2.30 47.60
CA GLY A 458 9.96 -2.96 46.63
C GLY A 458 10.20 -2.15 45.36
N ASP A 459 10.77 -2.80 44.36
CA ASP A 459 11.09 -2.21 43.06
C ASP A 459 9.90 -2.22 42.08
N GLY A 460 8.82 -2.95 42.40
CA GLY A 460 7.64 -3.10 41.56
C GLY A 460 7.84 -3.95 40.30
N VAL A 461 9.07 -4.37 40.00
CA VAL A 461 9.41 -5.13 38.79
C VAL A 461 9.57 -6.61 39.11
N LYS A 462 10.36 -6.95 40.14
CA LYS A 462 10.64 -8.34 40.52
C LYS A 462 10.02 -8.72 41.85
N SER A 463 9.90 -7.79 42.79
CA SER A 463 9.28 -8.08 44.09
C SER A 463 8.56 -6.88 44.68
N CYS A 464 7.34 -7.13 45.15
CA CYS A 464 6.67 -6.30 46.13
C CYS A 464 6.49 -7.15 47.39
N GLU A 465 7.22 -6.80 48.45
CA GLU A 465 7.12 -7.46 49.75
C GLU A 465 6.07 -6.77 50.60
N ASP A 466 5.26 -7.57 51.30
CA ASP A 466 4.28 -7.09 52.27
C ASP A 466 4.96 -6.27 53.37
N ILE A 467 4.42 -5.09 53.66
CA ILE A 467 4.87 -4.27 54.77
C ILE A 467 4.17 -4.79 56.02
N ASP A 468 4.93 -5.30 56.99
CA ASP A 468 4.34 -5.67 58.28
C ASP A 468 4.10 -4.42 59.12
N GLU A 469 2.95 -3.77 58.94
CA GLU A 469 2.64 -2.52 59.64
C GLU A 469 2.58 -2.68 61.16
N CYS A 470 2.29 -3.90 61.64
CA CYS A 470 2.31 -4.26 63.06
C CYS A 470 3.73 -4.26 63.64
N LYS A 471 4.70 -4.89 62.96
CA LYS A 471 6.09 -4.91 63.40
C LYS A 471 6.77 -3.55 63.24
N GLU A 472 6.48 -2.84 62.16
CA GLU A 472 7.02 -1.51 61.91
C GLU A 472 6.34 -0.42 62.77
N LYS A 473 5.35 -0.80 63.59
CA LYS A 473 4.54 0.10 64.42
C LYS A 473 4.00 1.29 63.63
N ARG A 474 3.57 1.06 62.38
CA ARG A 474 2.98 2.13 61.55
C ARG A 474 1.46 2.22 61.73
N ALA A 475 0.84 1.19 62.31
CA ALA A 475 -0.60 1.11 62.53
C ALA A 475 -0.93 0.39 63.86
N CYS A 476 -2.16 0.56 64.35
CA CYS A 476 -2.68 -0.03 65.58
C CYS A 476 -1.84 0.33 66.83
N GLN A 477 -1.47 1.59 67.00
CA GLN A 477 -0.65 2.05 68.13
C GLN A 477 -1.44 2.27 69.43
N CYS A 478 -2.76 2.10 69.43
CA CYS A 478 -3.58 2.27 70.62
C CYS A 478 -3.29 1.22 71.71
N PRO A 479 -3.38 1.59 73.02
CA PRO A 479 -3.05 0.70 74.14
C PRO A 479 -3.91 -0.56 74.23
N GLU A 480 -5.15 -0.52 73.74
CA GLU A 480 -6.12 -1.63 73.81
C GLU A 480 -6.33 -2.34 72.48
N CYS A 481 -5.40 -2.16 71.54
CA CYS A 481 -5.48 -2.70 70.19
C CYS A 481 -4.57 -3.91 70.00
N SER A 482 -5.09 -4.93 69.33
CA SER A 482 -4.34 -6.07 68.83
C SER A 482 -4.20 -5.93 67.31
N CYS A 483 -2.95 -5.91 66.84
CA CYS A 483 -2.61 -5.81 65.43
C CYS A 483 -2.34 -7.20 64.85
N LYS A 484 -3.01 -7.52 63.75
CA LYS A 484 -2.74 -8.72 62.96
C LYS A 484 -2.38 -8.31 61.54
N ASN A 485 -1.15 -8.60 61.15
CA ASN A 485 -0.69 -8.34 59.79
C ASN A 485 -1.41 -9.26 58.79
N THR A 486 -1.79 -8.73 57.64
CA THR A 486 -2.42 -9.48 56.54
C THR A 486 -1.72 -9.13 55.23
N TRP A 487 -1.89 -9.93 54.18
CA TRP A 487 -1.19 -9.65 52.93
C TRP A 487 -1.75 -8.40 52.23
N GLY A 488 -0.91 -7.38 52.10
CA GLY A 488 -1.20 -6.06 51.57
C GLY A 488 -2.01 -5.16 52.51
N SER A 489 -2.18 -5.53 53.78
CA SER A 489 -2.97 -4.75 54.74
C SER A 489 -2.79 -5.21 56.19
N TYR A 490 -3.50 -4.61 57.13
CA TYR A 490 -3.51 -5.05 58.53
C TYR A 490 -4.92 -5.02 59.10
N GLU A 491 -5.17 -5.87 60.10
CA GLU A 491 -6.41 -5.91 60.86
C GLU A 491 -6.12 -5.50 62.30
N CYS A 492 -6.67 -4.35 62.73
CA CYS A 492 -6.65 -3.94 64.13
C CYS A 492 -7.97 -4.38 64.79
N THR A 493 -7.87 -5.03 65.94
CA THR A 493 -9.03 -5.36 66.78
C THR A 493 -8.85 -4.72 68.15
N CYS A 494 -9.94 -4.24 68.75
CA CYS A 494 -9.93 -3.75 70.12
C CYS A 494 -10.31 -4.87 71.08
N ASN A 495 -9.78 -4.83 72.30
CA ASN A 495 -10.20 -5.78 73.33
C ASN A 495 -11.67 -5.51 73.77
N GLY A 496 -12.47 -6.57 73.91
CA GLY A 496 -13.86 -6.48 74.40
C GLY A 496 -14.88 -6.02 73.34
N ASP A 497 -15.93 -5.31 73.76
CA ASP A 497 -17.02 -4.80 72.90
C ASP A 497 -16.72 -3.42 72.26
N LEU A 498 -15.44 -3.07 72.15
CA LEU A 498 -14.98 -1.79 71.62
C LEU A 498 -14.86 -1.83 70.09
N LEU A 499 -15.21 -0.74 69.41
CA LEU A 499 -15.05 -0.60 67.95
C LEU A 499 -13.76 0.17 67.63
N TYR A 500 -12.96 -0.35 66.71
CA TYR A 500 -11.74 0.29 66.21
C TYR A 500 -12.05 1.33 65.13
N ILE A 501 -11.53 2.55 65.26
CA ILE A 501 -11.63 3.63 64.27
C ILE A 501 -10.27 3.86 63.62
N ARG A 502 -10.16 3.51 62.33
CA ARG A 502 -8.90 3.54 61.58
C ARG A 502 -8.28 4.93 61.43
N ASP A 503 -9.09 5.98 61.25
CA ASP A 503 -8.58 7.34 60.99
C ASP A 503 -7.94 8.00 62.23
N HIS A 504 -8.33 7.56 63.43
CA HIS A 504 -7.90 8.15 64.70
C HIS A 504 -7.14 7.15 65.58
N ASP A 505 -6.87 5.93 65.07
CA ASP A 505 -6.17 4.84 65.77
C ASP A 505 -6.63 4.68 67.24
N THR A 506 -7.95 4.57 67.44
CA THR A 506 -8.60 4.57 68.77
C THR A 506 -9.75 3.56 68.87
N CYS A 507 -10.01 3.09 70.10
CA CYS A 507 -11.11 2.19 70.45
C CYS A 507 -12.23 2.96 71.17
N ILE A 508 -13.48 2.79 70.74
CA ILE A 508 -14.64 3.44 71.38
C ILE A 508 -15.66 2.41 71.87
N SER A 509 -16.22 2.64 73.06
CA SER A 509 -17.26 1.80 73.65
C SER A 509 -18.61 1.91 72.94
N LYS A 510 -19.25 0.77 72.72
CA LYS A 510 -20.59 0.70 72.10
C LYS A 510 -21.73 1.16 73.03
N SER A 511 -21.49 1.58 74.27
CA SER A 511 -22.55 2.02 75.19
C SER A 511 -23.05 3.44 74.84
N GLY A 512 -24.01 3.51 73.91
CA GLY A 512 -24.83 4.71 73.74
C GLY A 512 -25.76 4.87 74.94
N THR A 513 -25.38 5.69 75.92
CA THR A 513 -26.29 6.20 76.94
C THR A 513 -27.50 6.84 76.27
N GLU A 514 -28.71 6.41 76.66
CA GLU A 514 -29.99 6.93 76.18
C GLU A 514 -30.00 8.47 76.17
N VAL A 515 -29.96 9.06 74.97
CA VAL A 515 -30.08 10.51 74.78
C VAL A 515 -31.57 10.89 74.85
N ARG A 516 -32.17 10.73 76.03
CA ARG A 516 -33.53 11.20 76.33
C ARG A 516 -33.59 12.72 76.55
N SER A 517 -32.47 13.40 76.77
CA SER A 517 -32.44 14.85 77.04
C SER A 517 -32.17 15.74 75.83
N ALA A 518 -31.51 15.27 74.77
CA ALA A 518 -31.25 16.10 73.57
C ALA A 518 -32.40 16.08 72.55
N TRP A 519 -33.20 15.01 72.50
CA TRP A 519 -34.37 14.93 71.61
C TRP A 519 -35.50 15.91 71.99
N ALA A 520 -35.64 16.23 73.28
CA ALA A 520 -36.61 17.23 73.73
C ALA A 520 -36.25 18.65 73.26
N ALA A 521 -34.96 19.02 73.32
CA ALA A 521 -34.48 20.33 72.87
C ALA A 521 -34.57 20.48 71.34
N MET A 522 -34.23 19.43 70.57
CA MET A 522 -34.35 19.44 69.11
C MET A 522 -35.80 19.47 68.62
N SER A 523 -36.73 18.83 69.34
CA SER A 523 -38.16 18.85 68.98
C SER A 523 -38.79 20.23 69.14
N VAL A 524 -38.39 21.00 70.17
CA VAL A 524 -38.88 22.39 70.36
C VAL A 524 -38.37 23.32 69.26
N ILE A 525 -37.11 23.17 68.84
CA ILE A 525 -36.52 23.96 67.76
C ILE A 525 -37.18 23.62 66.41
N LEU A 526 -37.42 22.34 66.12
CA LEU A 526 -38.11 21.92 64.89
C LEU A 526 -39.55 22.43 64.83
N ILE A 527 -40.29 22.42 65.94
CA ILE A 527 -41.65 22.99 65.99
C ILE A 527 -41.61 24.52 65.81
N GLY A 528 -40.64 25.21 66.41
CA GLY A 528 -40.41 26.64 66.20
C GLY A 528 -40.10 27.00 64.74
N LEU A 529 -39.23 26.22 64.08
CA LEU A 529 -38.91 26.39 62.66
C LEU A 529 -40.08 26.05 61.74
N ALA A 530 -40.89 25.04 62.08
CA ALA A 530 -42.09 24.72 61.33
C ALA A 530 -43.16 25.83 61.41
N MET A 531 -43.34 26.45 62.59
CA MET A 531 -44.23 27.61 62.73
C MET A 531 -43.72 28.85 61.98
N ALA A 532 -42.42 29.13 62.03
CA ALA A 532 -41.81 30.22 61.27
C ALA A 532 -41.90 29.99 59.74
N GLY A 533 -41.66 28.74 59.29
CA GLY A 533 -41.80 28.33 57.90
C GLY A 533 -43.25 28.39 57.40
N GLY A 534 -44.22 27.99 58.23
CA GLY A 534 -45.65 28.10 57.92
C GLY A 534 -46.11 29.56 57.77
N GLY A 535 -45.64 30.45 58.65
CA GLY A 535 -45.88 31.89 58.53
C GLY A 535 -45.26 32.51 57.28
N ALA A 536 -44.01 32.16 56.96
CA ALA A 536 -43.32 32.62 55.75
C ALA A 536 -43.96 32.09 54.46
N TYR A 537 -44.45 30.83 54.46
CA TYR A 537 -45.13 30.24 53.31
C TYR A 537 -46.49 30.88 53.04
N LEU A 538 -47.25 31.25 54.08
CA LEU A 538 -48.50 32.00 53.91
C LEU A 538 -48.25 33.40 53.34
N VAL A 539 -47.20 34.10 53.78
CA VAL A 539 -46.79 35.41 53.22
C VAL A 539 -46.29 35.26 51.78
N TYR A 540 -45.49 34.21 51.49
CA TYR A 540 -45.01 33.90 50.14
C TYR A 540 -46.17 33.59 49.19
N LYS A 541 -47.13 32.76 49.61
CA LYS A 541 -48.34 32.42 48.82
C LYS A 541 -49.29 33.62 48.65
N TYR A 542 -49.31 34.55 49.60
CA TYR A 542 -50.04 35.81 49.49
C TYR A 542 -49.35 36.82 48.53
N ARG A 543 -48.01 36.91 48.55
CA ARG A 543 -47.23 37.78 47.63
C ARG A 543 -47.10 37.23 46.20
N LEU A 544 -47.03 35.91 46.00
CA LEU A 544 -46.95 35.31 44.66
C LEU A 544 -48.28 35.44 43.87
N ARG A 545 -49.40 35.63 44.58
CA ARG A 545 -50.71 35.84 43.96
C ARG A 545 -50.92 37.27 43.44
N SER A 546 -49.96 38.18 43.66
CA SER A 546 -49.99 39.56 43.17
C SER A 546 -48.90 39.89 42.13
N TYR A 547 -48.17 38.89 41.62
CA TYR A 547 -47.17 39.06 40.56
C TYR A 547 -47.40 38.02 39.45
N MET A 548 -48.55 38.13 38.80
CA MET A 548 -48.81 37.53 37.50
C MET A 548 -49.17 38.66 36.54
N ASP A 549 -48.16 39.23 35.90
CA ASP A 549 -48.29 39.72 34.53
C ASP A 549 -46.90 39.86 33.88
N SER A 550 -46.83 39.40 32.63
CA SER A 550 -45.76 39.58 31.63
C SER A 550 -44.33 39.10 31.93
N GLU A 551 -43.93 38.08 31.15
CA GLU A 551 -42.68 38.01 30.38
C GLU A 551 -41.40 37.33 30.93
N ILE A 552 -40.90 36.43 30.05
CA ILE A 552 -39.50 36.01 29.80
C ILE A 552 -39.01 34.67 30.39
N ARG A 553 -39.12 33.64 29.52
CA ARG A 553 -38.02 32.69 29.22
C ARG A 553 -37.03 33.40 28.28
N ALA A 554 -35.76 33.49 28.64
CA ALA A 554 -34.65 33.66 27.70
C ALA A 554 -33.33 33.43 28.46
N ILE A 555 -32.26 33.10 27.73
CA ILE A 555 -30.87 32.86 28.18
C ILE A 555 -30.55 31.40 28.51
N MET A 556 -30.66 30.53 27.51
CA MET A 556 -29.67 29.47 27.26
C MET A 556 -29.91 28.85 25.87
N ALA A 557 -29.14 29.28 24.86
CA ALA A 557 -28.68 28.47 23.72
C ALA A 557 -28.09 29.36 22.60
N GLN A 558 -26.76 29.33 22.46
CA GLN A 558 -25.99 29.56 21.21
C GLN A 558 -24.51 29.44 21.64
N TYR A 559 -23.75 28.36 21.42
CA TYR A 559 -23.43 27.62 20.19
C TYR A 559 -23.07 28.54 19.01
N MET A 560 -21.76 28.61 18.74
CA MET A 560 -21.07 29.03 17.51
C MET A 560 -20.59 27.74 16.78
N PRO A 561 -20.09 27.76 15.52
CA PRO A 561 -20.16 28.78 14.46
C PRO A 561 -20.26 28.21 13.00
N LEU A 562 -20.15 29.14 12.04
CA LEU A 562 -19.67 29.05 10.63
C LEU A 562 -20.70 29.00 9.49
N ASP A 563 -20.97 30.22 8.99
CA ASP A 563 -20.83 30.72 7.61
C ASP A 563 -21.15 29.81 6.41
N SER A 564 -22.05 30.29 5.53
CA SER A 564 -21.66 31.01 4.30
C SER A 564 -22.78 31.07 3.25
N GLN A 565 -22.73 32.13 2.44
CA GLN A 565 -23.46 32.37 1.17
C GLN A 565 -24.95 32.71 1.29
N GLY A 566 -25.54 33.65 0.54
CA GLY A 566 -25.16 34.67 -0.43
C GLY A 566 -26.30 35.71 -0.33
N GLU A 567 -26.39 36.84 -1.02
CA GLU A 567 -25.95 37.30 -2.31
C GLU A 567 -26.42 38.78 -2.35
N VAL A 568 -25.56 39.68 -2.85
CA VAL A 568 -25.78 40.86 -3.73
C VAL A 568 -27.07 41.74 -3.61
N PRO A 569 -27.11 42.97 -4.16
CA PRO A 569 -27.15 44.17 -3.34
C PRO A 569 -28.26 45.15 -3.77
N ASN A 570 -28.14 46.36 -3.24
CA ASN A 570 -28.54 47.63 -3.84
C ASN A 570 -29.95 48.20 -3.60
N TYR A 571 -29.85 49.41 -3.06
CA TYR A 571 -30.60 50.61 -3.36
C TYR A 571 -31.91 50.87 -2.60
N VAL A 572 -31.72 51.62 -1.52
CA VAL A 572 -32.17 53.02 -1.37
C VAL A 572 -33.66 53.30 -1.53
N SER A 573 -34.10 54.11 -0.54
CA SER A 573 -35.24 55.02 -0.57
C SER A 573 -36.60 54.36 -0.37
N ASN A 574 -37.46 54.85 0.50
CA ASN A 574 -37.37 55.91 1.48
C ASN A 574 -38.70 55.82 2.23
N ASP A 575 -38.69 56.26 3.48
CA ASP A 575 -39.86 56.65 4.25
C ASP A 575 -40.91 55.60 4.62
N ARG A 576 -41.40 55.79 5.86
CA ARG A 576 -42.61 55.21 6.45
C ARG A 576 -43.74 55.02 5.43
N ALA A 577 -44.35 53.83 5.44
CA ALA A 577 -45.73 53.61 5.88
C ALA A 577 -45.99 52.11 6.02
#